data_AF-A0A849E729-F1
#
_entry.id   AF-A0A849E729-F1
#
_cell.length_a   1.000
_cell.length_b   1.000
_cell.length_c   1.000
_cell.angle_alpha   90.00
_cell.angle_beta   90.00
_cell.angle_gamma   90.00
#
_symmetry.space_group_name_H-M   'P 1'
#
loop_
_entity.id
_entity.type
_entity.pdbx_description
1 polymer ?
#
loop_
_entity_poly.entity_id
_entity_poly.type
_entity_poly.pdbx_seq_one_letter_code
_entity_poly.pdbx_strand_id
1 'polypeptide(L)'
;MGEYRFGVLSILVGALYCMVAVGSVVQSAETRQQIIQRVNSTTVTIVTGGLDSTSARLVEDLGTALNDGETQRILPLLGFGSAQNISDILYLKGVDAGIVHADVLDAVLKDSFIPDINLTLQYIAELGTENIFIVAGKDIGDISDLAGKTVNFGAGAGDGYTPSALLFKSLGIDVKHTNHPDTVALEKMTTGEISATVVLGNNLKKIAADLGSQDNLRLLPIPQAGLSENYVSSTVTAGDFPNITPANSSIDTVAVRLVLVVNNWPVDHPRHKKVVRFVETFFSGFKNLQQSPYDPRWKNVNLAAVLPGWTRFPRAKDWLAEHEGEQTVAVLKEKFETFLLTINGSTASVTAEQKAKMFNDFLAWTNNGSEAKIPVRLTSARGLGKKLGTLTIKNTEIVVGDRTETALLVEPNIKGLKSGKYAFHIHQKPDCGPAQKDGTMVPGLGAGGHLWLTYEGQTLGSHLGDLPDFTVDEDGTATKPIVAARLSLADVVNRAIMIHASSEDTSGRLACGVIK
;
A
#
# COMPACT_ATOMS: atom_id res chain seq x y z
N MET A 1 28.74 -78.94 68.34
CA MET A 1 27.83 -79.59 69.30
C MET A 1 26.99 -78.47 69.89
N GLY A 2 25.69 -78.30 69.66
CA GLY A 2 24.62 -79.15 69.14
C GLY A 2 23.37 -78.59 69.82
N GLU A 3 22.59 -77.79 69.08
CA GLU A 3 21.19 -78.08 68.73
C GLU A 3 20.18 -78.06 69.88
N TYR A 4 19.12 -77.25 69.78
CA TYR A 4 17.73 -77.65 70.05
C TYR A 4 16.71 -76.63 69.47
N ARG A 5 16.00 -77.08 68.42
CA ARG A 5 14.54 -77.05 68.12
C ARG A 5 13.70 -75.75 68.10
N PHE A 6 12.93 -75.63 66.99
CA PHE A 6 11.52 -75.18 66.79
C PHE A 6 11.02 -73.92 67.54
N GLY A 7 10.32 -72.93 66.97
CA GLY A 7 9.66 -72.73 65.69
C GLY A 7 8.57 -71.64 65.85
N VAL A 8 8.42 -70.80 64.82
CA VAL A 8 7.20 -70.06 64.37
C VAL A 8 6.56 -68.99 65.30
N LEU A 9 6.59 -67.69 64.89
CA LEU A 9 5.45 -66.95 64.29
C LEU A 9 5.59 -65.41 64.45
N SER A 10 5.17 -64.69 63.41
CA SER A 10 4.76 -63.27 63.36
C SER A 10 5.83 -62.19 63.17
N ILE A 11 6.10 -61.85 61.90
CA ILE A 11 6.68 -60.56 61.48
C ILE A 11 5.55 -59.74 60.85
N LEU A 12 5.30 -58.55 61.39
CA LEU A 12 4.50 -57.52 60.75
C LEU A 12 5.11 -56.14 61.04
N VAL A 13 5.19 -55.35 59.98
CA VAL A 13 5.33 -53.89 59.90
C VAL A 13 6.75 -53.30 59.87
N GLY A 14 7.10 -52.80 58.67
CA GLY A 14 7.43 -51.38 58.53
C GLY A 14 8.84 -51.02 58.09
N ALA A 15 9.10 -50.98 56.78
CA ALA A 15 10.10 -50.08 56.21
C ALA A 15 9.80 -49.77 54.74
N LEU A 16 9.45 -48.51 54.53
CA LEU A 16 9.31 -47.73 53.32
C LEU A 16 10.46 -47.97 52.32
N TYR A 17 10.18 -48.55 51.14
CA TYR A 17 11.12 -48.55 50.02
C TYR A 17 10.77 -47.40 49.07
N CYS A 18 11.61 -46.37 49.09
CA CYS A 18 11.58 -45.28 48.14
C CYS A 18 12.23 -45.77 46.83
N MET A 19 11.44 -46.34 45.91
CA MET A 19 11.88 -46.55 44.53
C MET A 19 11.65 -45.27 43.74
N VAL A 20 12.70 -44.45 43.64
CA VAL A 20 12.78 -43.40 42.61
C VAL A 20 12.96 -44.12 41.28
N ALA A 21 11.86 -44.36 40.56
CA ALA A 21 11.93 -44.68 39.15
C ALA A 21 12.29 -43.41 38.39
N VAL A 22 13.58 -43.19 38.15
CA VAL A 22 14.06 -42.23 37.15
C VAL A 22 13.64 -42.80 35.79
N GLY A 23 12.45 -42.42 35.33
CA GLY A 23 12.06 -42.60 33.95
C GLY A 23 12.94 -41.71 33.09
N SER A 24 14.06 -42.24 32.61
CA SER A 24 14.83 -41.60 31.54
C SER A 24 13.94 -41.56 30.30
N VAL A 25 13.47 -40.36 29.96
CA VAL A 25 12.87 -40.08 28.66
C VAL A 25 13.98 -40.26 27.63
N VAL A 26 14.11 -41.46 27.06
CA VAL A 26 14.93 -41.69 25.88
C VAL A 26 14.17 -41.07 24.72
N GLN A 27 14.51 -39.83 24.38
CA GLN A 27 14.04 -39.16 23.17
C GLN A 27 14.63 -39.94 21.98
N SER A 28 13.80 -40.71 21.27
CA SER A 28 14.27 -41.52 20.14
C SER A 28 14.87 -40.63 19.07
N ALA A 29 16.09 -40.93 18.62
CA ALA A 29 16.73 -40.21 17.51
C ALA A 29 15.85 -40.25 16.25
N GLU A 30 15.63 -39.10 15.63
CA GLU A 30 14.86 -39.01 14.39
C GLU A 30 15.51 -39.80 13.26
N THR A 31 14.67 -40.45 12.45
CA THR A 31 15.14 -41.11 11.23
C THR A 31 15.57 -40.09 10.18
N ARG A 32 16.50 -40.48 9.30
CA ARG A 32 16.92 -39.66 8.16
C ARG A 32 15.74 -39.17 7.30
N GLN A 33 14.70 -39.99 7.13
CA GLN A 33 13.51 -39.61 6.35
C GLN A 33 12.68 -38.53 7.05
N GLN A 34 12.51 -38.62 8.37
CA GLN A 34 11.85 -37.58 9.16
C GLN A 34 12.61 -36.25 9.10
N ILE A 35 13.95 -36.30 9.16
CA ILE A 35 14.79 -35.11 9.01
C ILE A 35 14.59 -34.48 7.61
N ILE A 36 14.63 -35.27 6.54
CA ILE A 36 14.42 -34.78 5.16
C ILE A 36 13.02 -34.14 5.03
N GLN A 37 11.98 -34.81 5.53
CA GLN A 37 10.62 -34.27 5.46
C GLN A 37 10.48 -32.98 6.26
N ARG A 38 11.01 -32.93 7.50
CA ARG A 38 10.98 -31.73 8.33
C ARG A 38 11.65 -30.56 7.62
N VAL A 39 12.92 -30.70 7.23
CA VAL A 39 13.71 -29.63 6.61
C VAL A 39 13.03 -29.09 5.35
N ASN A 40 12.52 -29.96 4.48
CA ASN A 40 11.84 -29.50 3.26
C ASN A 40 10.48 -28.84 3.54
N SER A 41 9.76 -29.30 4.56
CA SER A 41 8.46 -28.74 4.94
C SER A 41 8.55 -27.38 5.65
N THR A 42 9.72 -27.02 6.19
CA THR A 42 9.96 -25.76 6.91
C THR A 42 10.68 -24.72 6.06
N THR A 43 11.20 -25.08 4.88
CA THR A 43 12.08 -24.21 4.09
C THR A 43 11.36 -23.55 2.93
N VAL A 44 11.10 -22.25 2.93
CA VAL A 44 10.59 -21.47 1.78
C VAL A 44 11.73 -20.84 1.00
N THR A 45 11.70 -21.02 -0.32
CA THR A 45 12.59 -20.29 -1.24
C THR A 45 11.84 -19.10 -1.83
N ILE A 46 12.44 -17.92 -1.73
CA ILE A 46 11.88 -16.68 -2.29
C ILE A 46 12.79 -16.21 -3.41
N VAL A 47 12.28 -16.19 -4.64
CA VAL A 47 13.03 -15.65 -5.78
C VAL A 47 13.07 -14.13 -5.73
N THR A 48 14.25 -13.56 -5.91
CA THR A 48 14.53 -12.13 -5.84
C THR A 48 15.01 -11.64 -7.19
N GLY A 49 15.49 -10.41 -7.20
CA GLY A 49 16.37 -9.94 -8.24
C GLY A 49 17.79 -10.48 -8.14
N GLY A 50 18.69 -9.81 -8.85
CA GLY A 50 20.13 -10.00 -8.75
C GLY A 50 20.68 -9.59 -7.38
N LEU A 51 21.98 -9.79 -7.18
CA LEU A 51 22.64 -9.63 -5.87
C LEU A 51 22.45 -8.24 -5.25
N ASP A 52 22.54 -7.18 -6.06
CA ASP A 52 22.40 -5.80 -5.60
C ASP A 52 20.94 -5.32 -5.57
N SER A 53 19.98 -6.19 -5.89
CA SER A 53 18.57 -5.79 -5.98
C SER A 53 17.99 -5.45 -4.61
N THR A 54 17.04 -4.52 -4.64
CA THR A 54 16.25 -4.17 -3.47
C THR A 54 15.48 -5.36 -2.91
N SER A 55 15.02 -6.29 -3.75
CA SER A 55 14.35 -7.52 -3.32
C SER A 55 15.30 -8.53 -2.66
N ALA A 56 16.54 -8.66 -3.12
CA ALA A 56 17.55 -9.52 -2.49
C ALA A 56 17.80 -9.09 -1.03
N ARG A 57 17.99 -7.79 -0.80
CA ARG A 57 18.12 -7.22 0.55
C ARG A 57 16.89 -7.49 1.42
N LEU A 58 15.68 -7.32 0.89
CA LEU A 58 14.46 -7.59 1.66
C LEU A 58 14.34 -9.07 2.07
N VAL A 59 14.70 -10.01 1.19
CA VAL A 59 14.67 -11.44 1.55
C VAL A 59 15.80 -11.83 2.50
N GLU A 60 16.95 -11.19 2.42
CA GLU A 60 18.01 -11.33 3.43
C GLU A 60 17.53 -10.88 4.82
N ASP A 61 16.85 -9.73 4.91
CA ASP A 61 16.23 -9.25 6.16
C ASP A 61 15.20 -10.26 6.68
N LEU A 62 14.32 -10.77 5.81
CA LEU A 62 13.34 -11.81 6.16
C LEU A 62 14.02 -13.05 6.75
N GLY A 63 15.06 -13.56 6.07
CA GLY A 63 15.80 -14.72 6.55
C GLY A 63 16.50 -14.46 7.88
N THR A 64 17.11 -13.29 8.05
CA THR A 64 17.81 -12.93 9.29
C THR A 64 16.86 -12.76 10.47
N ALA A 65 15.70 -12.13 10.24
CA ALA A 65 14.75 -11.81 11.29
C ALA A 65 13.83 -12.98 11.68
N LEU A 66 13.56 -13.90 10.76
CA LEU A 66 12.47 -14.88 10.90
C LEU A 66 12.92 -16.35 10.86
N ASN A 67 14.17 -16.65 10.48
CA ASN A 67 14.68 -18.01 10.58
C ASN A 67 14.93 -18.38 12.04
N ASP A 68 14.30 -19.45 12.50
CA ASP A 68 14.46 -19.97 13.87
C ASP A 68 15.27 -21.27 13.92
N GLY A 69 15.65 -21.81 12.76
CA GLY A 69 16.43 -23.05 12.65
C GLY A 69 15.64 -24.34 12.90
N GLU A 70 14.36 -24.24 13.26
CA GLU A 70 13.53 -25.38 13.68
C GLU A 70 12.22 -25.47 12.90
N THR A 71 11.46 -24.38 12.83
CA THR A 71 10.10 -24.34 12.29
C THR A 71 9.97 -23.56 10.98
N GLN A 72 10.87 -22.62 10.73
CA GLN A 72 10.92 -21.82 9.51
C GLN A 72 12.36 -21.58 9.03
N ARG A 73 12.58 -21.78 7.73
CA ARG A 73 13.80 -21.40 7.02
C ARG A 73 13.43 -20.67 5.73
N ILE A 74 14.00 -19.52 5.50
CA ILE A 74 13.80 -18.68 4.32
C ILE A 74 15.13 -18.64 3.57
N LEU A 75 15.09 -18.97 2.29
CA LEU A 75 16.25 -18.98 1.40
C LEU A 75 16.05 -17.97 0.27
N PRO A 76 16.93 -16.96 0.13
CA PRO A 76 16.93 -16.12 -1.06
C PRO A 76 17.43 -16.92 -2.26
N LEU A 77 16.71 -16.84 -3.38
CA LEU A 77 17.15 -17.32 -4.67
C LEU A 77 17.32 -16.13 -5.61
N LEU A 78 18.55 -15.84 -6.01
CA LEU A 78 18.82 -14.76 -6.96
C LEU A 78 18.18 -15.10 -8.31
N GLY A 79 17.27 -14.23 -8.76
CA GLY A 79 16.55 -14.36 -10.02
C GLY A 79 17.03 -13.38 -11.07
N PHE A 80 16.26 -13.31 -12.15
CA PHE A 80 16.54 -12.47 -13.32
C PHE A 80 15.45 -11.41 -13.53
N GLY A 81 14.88 -10.88 -12.44
CA GLY A 81 13.88 -9.83 -12.53
C GLY A 81 12.43 -10.30 -12.56
N SER A 82 11.53 -9.34 -12.35
CA SER A 82 10.13 -9.62 -12.01
C SER A 82 9.40 -10.51 -13.03
N ALA A 83 9.63 -10.32 -14.34
CA ALA A 83 8.98 -11.13 -15.37
C ALA A 83 9.42 -12.61 -15.31
N GLN A 84 10.73 -12.86 -15.20
CA GLN A 84 11.25 -14.21 -15.04
C GLN A 84 10.83 -14.81 -13.69
N ASN A 85 10.84 -14.02 -12.62
CA ASN A 85 10.42 -14.45 -11.29
C ASN A 85 8.96 -14.95 -11.28
N ILE A 86 8.05 -14.29 -12.01
CA ILE A 86 6.67 -14.77 -12.17
C ILE A 86 6.65 -16.16 -12.82
N SER A 87 7.41 -16.35 -13.91
CA SER A 87 7.55 -17.67 -14.54
C SER A 87 8.14 -18.71 -13.59
N ASP A 88 9.14 -18.32 -12.79
CA ASP A 88 9.81 -19.23 -11.85
C ASP A 88 8.88 -19.65 -10.70
N ILE A 89 8.06 -18.73 -10.18
CA ILE A 89 7.04 -19.04 -9.17
C ILE A 89 6.01 -20.05 -9.71
N LEU A 90 5.61 -19.88 -10.97
CA LEU A 90 4.58 -20.72 -11.58
C LEU A 90 5.11 -22.11 -11.98
N TYR A 91 6.35 -22.18 -12.50
CA TYR A 91 6.82 -23.37 -13.21
C TYR A 91 8.10 -23.98 -12.64
N LEU A 92 8.97 -23.20 -11.98
CA LEU A 92 10.25 -23.69 -11.50
C LEU A 92 10.09 -24.51 -10.22
N LYS A 93 10.73 -25.68 -10.21
CA LYS A 93 10.76 -26.52 -9.00
C LYS A 93 11.65 -25.87 -7.96
N GLY A 94 11.15 -25.79 -6.72
CA GLY A 94 11.91 -25.25 -5.60
C GLY A 94 11.79 -23.74 -5.41
N VAL A 95 10.96 -23.05 -6.19
CA VAL A 95 10.53 -21.67 -5.93
C VAL A 95 9.12 -21.68 -5.31
N ASP A 96 8.96 -21.01 -4.18
CA ASP A 96 7.70 -21.01 -3.42
C ASP A 96 7.04 -19.63 -3.40
N ALA A 97 7.85 -18.56 -3.44
CA ALA A 97 7.41 -17.17 -3.48
C ALA A 97 8.41 -16.35 -4.30
N GLY A 98 8.08 -15.09 -4.58
CA GLY A 98 9.04 -14.12 -5.08
C GLY A 98 8.62 -12.69 -4.83
N ILE A 99 9.58 -11.77 -4.93
CA ILE A 99 9.31 -10.34 -4.92
C ILE A 99 9.36 -9.84 -6.36
N VAL A 100 8.31 -9.12 -6.75
CA VAL A 100 8.12 -8.59 -8.11
C VAL A 100 7.64 -7.15 -8.05
N HIS A 101 7.81 -6.41 -9.14
CA HIS A 101 7.23 -5.08 -9.28
C HIS A 101 5.76 -5.15 -9.72
N ALA A 102 4.93 -4.26 -9.18
CA ALA A 102 3.49 -4.21 -9.46
C ALA A 102 3.15 -3.86 -10.92
N ASP A 103 3.97 -3.02 -11.57
CA ASP A 103 3.80 -2.69 -12.99
C ASP A 103 4.03 -3.91 -13.90
N VAL A 104 5.01 -4.76 -13.58
CA VAL A 104 5.28 -6.02 -14.28
C VAL A 104 4.16 -7.01 -14.07
N LEU A 105 3.63 -7.11 -12.84
CA LEU A 105 2.44 -7.91 -12.55
C LEU A 105 1.29 -7.50 -13.49
N ASP A 106 0.96 -6.22 -13.55
CA ASP A 106 -0.12 -5.71 -14.39
C ASP A 106 0.12 -5.90 -15.89
N ALA A 107 1.38 -5.76 -16.34
CA ALA A 107 1.76 -6.07 -17.71
C ALA A 107 1.52 -7.54 -18.04
N VAL A 108 1.89 -8.45 -17.12
CA VAL A 108 1.61 -9.88 -17.28
C VAL A 108 0.11 -10.12 -17.29
N LEU A 109 -0.71 -9.50 -16.42
CA LEU A 109 -2.17 -9.68 -16.48
C LEU A 109 -2.77 -9.33 -17.86
N LYS A 110 -2.25 -8.29 -18.52
CA LYS A 110 -2.75 -7.80 -19.81
C LYS A 110 -2.25 -8.62 -21.00
N ASP A 111 -0.99 -9.05 -20.96
CA ASP A 111 -0.31 -9.69 -22.09
C ASP A 111 -0.20 -11.23 -21.96
N SER A 112 -0.65 -11.80 -20.85
CA SER A 112 -0.55 -13.22 -20.52
C SER A 112 -1.50 -14.11 -21.33
N PHE A 113 -0.95 -15.18 -21.91
CA PHE A 113 -1.72 -16.32 -22.42
C PHE A 113 -2.18 -17.29 -21.32
N ILE A 114 -1.88 -17.02 -20.05
CA ILE A 114 -2.28 -17.81 -18.87
C ILE A 114 -3.66 -17.31 -18.42
N PRO A 115 -4.73 -18.09 -18.65
CA PRO A 115 -6.07 -17.74 -18.18
C PRO A 115 -6.09 -17.68 -16.65
N ASP A 116 -6.83 -16.72 -16.10
CA ASP A 116 -7.04 -16.58 -14.66
C ASP A 116 -5.74 -16.54 -13.83
N ILE A 117 -4.70 -15.89 -14.36
CA ILE A 117 -3.41 -15.79 -13.67
C ILE A 117 -3.55 -15.14 -12.29
N ASN A 118 -4.54 -14.26 -12.07
CA ASN A 118 -4.86 -13.68 -10.76
C ASN A 118 -5.43 -14.68 -9.74
N LEU A 119 -5.95 -15.84 -10.18
CA LEU A 119 -6.36 -16.94 -9.31
C LEU A 119 -5.19 -17.85 -8.95
N THR A 120 -4.22 -17.95 -9.86
CA THR A 120 -3.03 -18.80 -9.71
C THR A 120 -1.89 -18.06 -9.00
N LEU A 121 -1.66 -16.80 -9.31
CA LEU A 121 -0.65 -15.94 -8.70
C LEU A 121 -1.34 -14.94 -7.79
N GLN A 122 -1.00 -14.97 -6.50
CA GLN A 122 -1.63 -14.17 -5.47
C GLN A 122 -0.60 -13.45 -4.62
N TYR A 123 -0.94 -12.26 -4.15
CA TYR A 123 -0.03 -11.46 -3.33
C TYR A 123 -0.21 -11.76 -1.85
N ILE A 124 0.90 -11.72 -1.10
CA ILE A 124 0.91 -11.79 0.36
C ILE A 124 0.86 -10.37 0.94
N ALA A 125 1.77 -9.50 0.52
CA ALA A 125 1.89 -8.12 1.01
C ALA A 125 2.62 -7.21 0.00
N GLU A 126 2.31 -5.91 0.04
CA GLU A 126 3.16 -4.86 -0.55
C GLU A 126 4.33 -4.60 0.40
N LEU A 127 5.56 -4.64 -0.11
CA LEU A 127 6.80 -4.51 0.66
C LEU A 127 7.44 -3.11 0.55
N GLY A 128 6.64 -2.13 0.15
CA GLY A 128 7.07 -0.75 -0.07
C GLY A 128 7.42 -0.50 -1.53
N THR A 129 8.23 0.54 -1.78
CA THR A 129 8.53 1.00 -3.13
C THR A 129 10.03 1.01 -3.42
N GLU A 130 10.35 1.00 -4.70
CA GLU A 130 11.69 1.12 -5.26
C GLU A 130 11.73 2.32 -6.21
N ASN A 131 12.56 3.32 -5.89
CA ASN A 131 12.73 4.50 -6.74
C ASN A 131 13.35 4.11 -8.07
N ILE A 132 12.89 4.73 -9.15
CA ILE A 132 13.53 4.66 -10.46
C ILE A 132 14.30 5.95 -10.66
N PHE A 133 15.49 5.87 -11.24
CA PHE A 133 16.32 7.02 -11.54
C PHE A 133 16.80 6.94 -12.98
N ILE A 134 16.93 8.09 -13.63
CA ILE A 134 17.55 8.20 -14.95
C ILE A 134 18.78 9.08 -14.81
N VAL A 135 19.94 8.46 -14.96
CA VAL A 135 21.23 9.16 -15.03
C VAL A 135 21.55 9.39 -16.49
N ALA A 136 21.69 10.64 -16.91
CA ALA A 136 21.95 11.01 -18.29
C ALA A 136 23.22 11.86 -18.42
N GLY A 137 23.79 11.91 -19.62
CA GLY A 137 24.85 12.86 -19.94
C GLY A 137 24.38 14.31 -19.82
N LYS A 138 25.29 15.24 -19.53
CA LYS A 138 25.00 16.67 -19.30
C LYS A 138 24.27 17.37 -20.45
N ASP A 139 24.40 16.85 -21.68
CA ASP A 139 23.77 17.41 -22.87
C ASP A 139 22.30 16.95 -23.05
N ILE A 140 21.79 16.10 -22.16
CA ILE A 140 20.39 15.68 -22.09
C ILE A 140 19.70 16.52 -21.02
N GLY A 141 18.71 17.32 -21.41
CA GLY A 141 18.03 18.26 -20.51
C GLY A 141 16.74 17.69 -19.93
N ASP A 142 16.04 16.91 -20.76
CA ASP A 142 14.72 16.38 -20.48
C ASP A 142 14.66 14.88 -20.84
N ILE A 143 13.76 14.13 -20.19
CA ILE A 143 13.58 12.71 -20.48
C ILE A 143 13.17 12.46 -21.94
N SER A 144 12.43 13.40 -22.56
CA SER A 144 12.02 13.34 -23.97
C SER A 144 13.19 13.43 -24.95
N ASP A 145 14.31 14.04 -24.56
CA ASP A 145 15.54 14.10 -25.38
C ASP A 145 16.14 12.70 -25.62
N LEU A 146 15.73 11.69 -24.85
CA LEU A 146 16.18 10.30 -25.00
C LEU A 146 15.57 9.60 -26.22
N ALA A 147 14.56 10.19 -26.86
CA ALA A 147 13.94 9.61 -28.05
C ALA A 147 14.98 9.25 -29.14
N GLY A 148 14.98 7.98 -29.55
CA GLY A 148 15.89 7.40 -30.54
C GLY A 148 17.35 7.19 -30.07
N LYS A 149 17.70 7.62 -28.85
CA LYS A 149 19.04 7.44 -28.26
C LYS A 149 19.22 6.06 -27.63
N THR A 150 20.46 5.68 -27.39
CA THR A 150 20.80 4.44 -26.68
C THR A 150 20.67 4.65 -25.17
N VAL A 151 19.81 3.87 -24.52
CA VAL A 151 19.57 3.91 -23.08
C VAL A 151 19.85 2.54 -22.46
N ASN A 152 20.63 2.51 -21.39
CA ASN A 152 20.89 1.29 -20.64
C ASN A 152 19.75 1.00 -19.65
N PHE A 153 19.22 -0.22 -19.67
CA PHE A 153 18.15 -0.67 -18.77
C PHE A 153 18.68 -1.53 -17.61
N GLY A 154 19.95 -1.32 -17.21
CA GLY A 154 20.63 -2.09 -16.18
C GLY A 154 21.17 -3.44 -16.68
N ALA A 155 21.78 -4.20 -15.76
CA ALA A 155 22.44 -5.47 -16.05
C ALA A 155 21.51 -6.45 -16.79
N GLY A 156 22.02 -7.03 -17.90
CA GLY A 156 21.29 -7.86 -18.87
C GLY A 156 20.38 -8.94 -18.29
N ALA A 157 19.23 -9.10 -18.96
CA ALA A 157 18.12 -10.00 -18.64
C ALA A 157 17.52 -9.89 -17.22
N GLY A 158 17.98 -8.96 -16.36
CA GLY A 158 17.64 -8.88 -14.93
C GLY A 158 16.53 -7.90 -14.53
N ASP A 159 16.52 -7.54 -13.24
CA ASP A 159 15.52 -6.68 -12.56
C ASP A 159 15.20 -5.37 -13.26
N GLY A 160 16.20 -4.75 -13.90
CA GLY A 160 16.07 -3.42 -14.48
C GLY A 160 15.32 -3.40 -15.82
N TYR A 161 15.39 -4.47 -16.62
CA TYR A 161 14.92 -4.43 -18.00
C TYR A 161 13.42 -4.16 -18.10
N THR A 162 12.61 -4.98 -17.42
CA THR A 162 11.15 -4.93 -17.59
C THR A 162 10.55 -3.64 -17.01
N PRO A 163 10.89 -3.21 -15.78
CA PRO A 163 10.43 -1.92 -15.25
C PRO A 163 10.89 -0.73 -16.11
N SER A 164 12.11 -0.76 -16.65
CA SER A 164 12.59 0.30 -17.56
C SER A 164 11.80 0.34 -18.86
N ALA A 165 11.56 -0.82 -19.48
CA ALA A 165 10.79 -0.91 -20.72
C ALA A 165 9.34 -0.44 -20.51
N LEU A 166 8.71 -0.82 -19.40
CA LEU A 166 7.36 -0.37 -19.05
C LEU A 166 7.29 1.13 -18.77
N LEU A 167 8.31 1.68 -18.10
CA LEU A 167 8.41 3.13 -17.86
C LEU A 167 8.46 3.89 -19.20
N PHE A 168 9.42 3.59 -20.08
CA PHE A 168 9.54 4.27 -21.37
C PHE A 168 8.31 4.07 -22.26
N LYS A 169 7.71 2.88 -22.26
CA LYS A 169 6.45 2.60 -22.96
C LYS A 169 5.30 3.47 -22.44
N SER A 170 5.17 3.60 -21.11
CA SER A 170 4.12 4.42 -20.47
C SER A 170 4.30 5.91 -20.77
N LEU A 171 5.54 6.36 -20.86
CA LEU A 171 5.88 7.74 -21.22
C LEU A 171 5.78 8.03 -22.74
N GLY A 172 5.61 7.01 -23.58
CA GLY A 172 5.57 7.16 -25.03
C GLY A 172 6.90 7.60 -25.63
N ILE A 173 8.03 7.24 -25.01
CA ILE A 173 9.37 7.64 -25.46
C ILE A 173 10.08 6.40 -26.01
N ASP A 174 10.23 6.35 -27.33
CA ASP A 174 10.91 5.26 -28.02
C ASP A 174 12.43 5.41 -27.92
N VAL A 175 13.10 4.46 -27.24
CA VAL A 175 14.56 4.44 -27.07
C VAL A 175 15.17 3.16 -27.65
N LYS A 176 16.46 3.21 -28.02
CA LYS A 176 17.24 2.01 -28.32
C LYS A 176 17.78 1.45 -27.00
N HIS A 177 17.26 0.33 -26.54
CA HIS A 177 17.74 -0.23 -25.27
C HIS A 177 19.07 -0.97 -25.45
N THR A 178 19.90 -0.93 -24.43
CA THR A 178 21.00 -1.86 -24.20
C THR A 178 20.98 -2.33 -22.75
N ASN A 179 21.78 -3.34 -22.42
CA ASN A 179 21.87 -3.85 -21.07
C ASN A 179 23.31 -4.14 -20.67
N HIS A 180 23.78 -3.42 -19.67
CA HIS A 180 25.09 -3.53 -19.08
C HIS A 180 24.98 -3.31 -17.57
N PRO A 181 25.87 -3.94 -16.76
CA PRO A 181 26.05 -3.55 -15.36
C PRO A 181 26.26 -2.04 -15.23
N ASP A 182 25.75 -1.44 -14.16
CA ASP A 182 25.72 0.02 -14.00
C ASP A 182 27.10 0.66 -14.21
N THR A 183 28.17 0.06 -13.68
CA THR A 183 29.55 0.55 -13.86
C THR A 183 29.99 0.56 -15.32
N VAL A 184 29.69 -0.49 -16.08
CA VAL A 184 30.00 -0.58 -17.52
C VAL A 184 29.15 0.42 -18.31
N ALA A 185 27.90 0.63 -17.91
CA ALA A 185 27.04 1.63 -18.53
C ALA A 185 27.61 3.04 -18.34
N LEU A 186 28.07 3.37 -17.13
CA LEU A 186 28.70 4.66 -16.84
C LEU A 186 29.99 4.87 -17.65
N GLU A 187 30.85 3.86 -17.77
CA GLU A 187 32.03 3.92 -18.65
C GLU A 187 31.63 4.20 -20.11
N LYS A 188 30.61 3.50 -20.63
CA LYS A 188 30.09 3.69 -21.99
C LYS A 188 29.37 5.02 -22.20
N MET A 189 28.91 5.67 -21.12
CA MET A 189 28.42 7.04 -21.19
C MET A 189 29.56 8.03 -21.40
N THR A 190 30.76 7.76 -20.89
CA THR A 190 31.94 8.61 -21.16
C THR A 190 32.41 8.55 -22.62
N THR A 191 32.24 7.40 -23.28
CA THR A 191 32.58 7.22 -24.71
C THR A 191 31.47 7.69 -25.65
N GLY A 192 30.30 8.04 -25.13
CA GLY A 192 29.13 8.46 -25.91
C GLY A 192 28.35 7.31 -26.57
N GLU A 193 28.69 6.05 -26.28
CA GLU A 193 27.96 4.88 -26.76
C GLU A 193 26.56 4.77 -26.13
N ILE A 194 26.41 5.24 -24.88
CA ILE A 194 25.17 5.24 -24.11
C ILE A 194 24.85 6.68 -23.71
N SER A 195 23.60 7.11 -23.89
CA SER A 195 23.17 8.47 -23.56
C SER A 195 22.61 8.61 -22.15
N ALA A 196 22.02 7.53 -21.62
CA ALA A 196 21.50 7.47 -20.26
C ALA A 196 21.47 6.03 -19.73
N THR A 197 21.42 5.88 -18.42
CA THR A 197 21.17 4.60 -17.73
C THR A 197 20.02 4.75 -16.74
N VAL A 198 19.12 3.77 -16.74
CA VAL A 198 18.10 3.60 -15.70
C VAL A 198 18.74 2.88 -14.52
N VAL A 199 18.49 3.38 -13.31
CA VAL A 199 19.03 2.84 -12.07
C VAL A 199 17.88 2.63 -11.10
N LEU A 200 17.77 1.44 -10.52
CA LEU A 200 16.72 1.10 -9.56
C LEU A 200 17.23 1.16 -8.12
N GLY A 201 16.41 1.75 -7.25
CA GLY A 201 16.50 1.65 -5.80
C GLY A 201 17.86 2.01 -5.21
N ASN A 202 18.38 1.07 -4.42
CA ASN A 202 19.59 1.26 -3.61
C ASN A 202 20.87 1.41 -4.44
N ASN A 203 20.85 1.05 -5.73
CA ASN A 203 22.03 1.13 -6.59
C ASN A 203 22.49 2.56 -6.81
N LEU A 204 21.57 3.54 -6.80
CA LEU A 204 21.98 4.94 -6.96
C LEU A 204 22.95 5.36 -5.86
N LYS A 205 22.74 4.94 -4.60
CA LYS A 205 23.67 5.26 -3.49
C LYS A 205 25.06 4.66 -3.69
N LYS A 206 25.12 3.47 -4.28
CA LYS A 206 26.37 2.75 -4.58
C LYS A 206 27.16 3.47 -5.67
N ILE A 207 26.50 3.86 -6.75
CA ILE A 207 27.15 4.52 -7.89
C ILE A 207 27.29 6.05 -7.71
N ALA A 208 26.61 6.64 -6.72
CA ALA A 208 26.59 8.08 -6.52
C ALA A 208 27.96 8.71 -6.24
N ALA A 209 28.84 7.96 -5.56
CA ALA A 209 30.22 8.39 -5.35
C ALA A 209 30.97 8.52 -6.67
N ASP A 210 30.79 7.54 -7.57
CA ASP A 210 31.41 7.53 -8.90
C ASP A 210 30.83 8.62 -9.79
N LEU A 211 29.49 8.79 -9.77
CA LEU A 211 28.78 9.87 -10.48
C LEU A 211 29.25 11.25 -10.04
N GLY A 212 29.50 11.43 -8.75
CA GLY A 212 29.95 12.69 -8.15
C GLY A 212 31.33 13.16 -8.59
N SER A 213 32.15 12.27 -9.12
CA SER A 213 33.45 12.58 -9.71
C SER A 213 33.38 12.96 -11.19
N GLN A 214 32.20 12.83 -11.80
CA GLN A 214 31.96 13.03 -13.22
C GLN A 214 31.15 14.31 -13.47
N ASP A 215 31.83 15.40 -13.83
CA ASP A 215 31.22 16.71 -14.16
C ASP A 215 30.23 16.68 -15.34
N ASN A 216 30.09 15.53 -16.03
CA ASN A 216 29.31 15.36 -17.24
C ASN A 216 28.02 14.55 -17.07
N LEU A 217 27.61 14.20 -15.85
CA LEU A 217 26.39 13.42 -15.60
C LEU A 217 25.36 14.19 -14.77
N ARG A 218 24.08 13.84 -14.96
CA ARG A 218 22.97 14.43 -14.20
C ARG A 218 21.83 13.44 -14.01
N LEU A 219 21.01 13.68 -12.98
CA LEU A 219 19.72 13.01 -12.82
C LEU A 219 18.64 13.78 -13.60
N LEU A 220 17.82 13.05 -14.35
CA LEU A 220 16.65 13.60 -15.04
C LEU A 220 15.39 13.41 -14.18
N PRO A 221 14.50 14.42 -14.12
CA PRO A 221 13.16 14.25 -13.56
C PRO A 221 12.35 13.22 -14.35
N ILE A 222 11.49 12.47 -13.66
CA ILE A 222 10.55 11.54 -14.30
C ILE A 222 9.12 12.07 -14.07
N PRO A 223 8.37 12.42 -15.12
CA PRO A 223 7.02 12.95 -14.96
C PRO A 223 6.06 11.85 -14.49
N GLN A 224 5.20 12.16 -13.53
CA GLN A 224 4.13 11.26 -13.08
C GLN A 224 3.04 11.10 -14.15
N ALA A 225 2.83 12.13 -14.98
CA ALA A 225 1.80 12.13 -16.01
C ALA A 225 2.04 11.01 -17.04
N GLY A 226 1.00 10.22 -17.34
CA GLY A 226 1.07 9.09 -18.26
C GLY A 226 1.49 7.76 -17.62
N LEU A 227 1.90 7.76 -16.35
CA LEU A 227 2.23 6.54 -15.63
C LEU A 227 1.00 5.92 -14.95
N SER A 228 1.01 4.59 -14.84
CA SER A 228 -0.04 3.82 -14.14
C SER A 228 -0.03 4.06 -12.62
N GLU A 229 -1.11 3.65 -11.94
CA GLU A 229 -1.26 3.73 -10.47
C GLU A 229 -0.22 2.93 -9.66
N ASN A 230 0.54 2.06 -10.32
CA ASN A 230 1.65 1.31 -9.72
C ASN A 230 2.89 2.17 -9.49
N TYR A 231 2.97 3.33 -10.13
CA TYR A 231 4.00 4.33 -9.89
C TYR A 231 3.51 5.36 -8.89
N VAL A 232 4.27 5.56 -7.82
CA VAL A 232 4.04 6.62 -6.85
C VAL A 232 5.06 7.73 -7.02
N SER A 233 4.63 8.97 -6.80
CA SER A 233 5.54 10.11 -6.86
C SER A 233 6.58 10.04 -5.74
N SER A 234 7.82 10.39 -6.07
CA SER A 234 8.95 10.38 -5.17
C SER A 234 9.83 11.59 -5.46
N THR A 235 10.58 12.07 -4.47
CA THR A 235 11.44 13.24 -4.64
C THR A 235 12.78 12.96 -3.99
N VAL A 236 13.84 13.43 -4.63
CA VAL A 236 15.22 13.21 -4.22
C VAL A 236 15.88 14.56 -3.99
N THR A 237 16.56 14.70 -2.85
CA THR A 237 17.15 15.97 -2.42
C THR A 237 18.67 15.92 -2.47
N ALA A 238 19.31 17.09 -2.37
CA ALA A 238 20.76 17.20 -2.20
C ALA A 238 21.28 16.46 -0.93
N GLY A 239 20.44 16.24 0.08
CA GLY A 239 20.80 15.43 1.25
C GLY A 239 20.95 13.94 0.94
N ASP A 240 20.23 13.45 -0.06
CA ASP A 240 20.25 12.03 -0.45
C ASP A 240 21.48 11.71 -1.31
N PHE A 241 21.84 12.62 -2.23
CA PHE A 241 22.96 12.47 -3.18
C PHE A 241 23.71 13.79 -3.39
N PRO A 242 24.53 14.23 -2.43
CA PRO A 242 25.16 15.55 -2.45
C PRO A 242 26.09 15.80 -3.65
N ASN A 243 26.60 14.74 -4.28
CA ASN A 243 27.54 14.87 -5.39
C ASN A 243 26.88 14.90 -6.78
N ILE A 244 25.56 14.69 -6.88
CA ILE A 244 24.85 14.57 -8.18
C ILE A 244 23.62 15.49 -8.25
N THR A 245 23.16 15.98 -7.11
CA THR A 245 22.04 16.91 -7.02
C THR A 245 22.57 18.27 -6.57
N PRO A 246 22.38 19.35 -7.35
CA PRO A 246 22.81 20.69 -6.96
C PRO A 246 22.31 21.06 -5.55
N ALA A 247 23.13 21.78 -4.78
CA ALA A 247 22.77 22.22 -3.44
C ALA A 247 21.43 22.98 -3.45
N ASN A 248 20.54 22.65 -2.51
CA ASN A 248 19.19 23.21 -2.39
C ASN A 248 18.24 22.93 -3.57
N SER A 249 18.51 21.88 -4.35
CA SER A 249 17.57 21.40 -5.38
C SER A 249 16.92 20.07 -5.00
N SER A 250 15.74 19.84 -5.56
CA SER A 250 15.01 18.58 -5.52
C SER A 250 14.75 18.10 -6.94
N ILE A 251 14.80 16.79 -7.15
CA ILE A 251 14.51 16.16 -8.43
C ILE A 251 13.31 15.23 -8.23
N ASP A 252 12.24 15.51 -8.96
CA ASP A 252 11.05 14.67 -8.95
C ASP A 252 11.33 13.39 -9.73
N THR A 253 10.98 12.27 -9.13
CA THR A 253 11.08 10.96 -9.73
C THR A 253 9.86 10.12 -9.37
N VAL A 254 9.89 8.85 -9.74
CA VAL A 254 8.82 7.91 -9.46
C VAL A 254 9.38 6.67 -8.79
N ALA A 255 8.55 6.01 -8.02
CA ALA A 255 8.86 4.73 -7.39
C ALA A 255 7.82 3.70 -7.79
N VAL A 256 8.26 2.47 -8.00
CA VAL A 256 7.40 1.34 -8.32
C VAL A 256 7.21 0.46 -7.09
N ARG A 257 6.00 -0.07 -6.89
CA ARG A 257 5.68 -0.92 -5.73
C ARG A 257 6.32 -2.31 -5.86
N LEU A 258 6.89 -2.80 -4.76
CA LEU A 258 7.38 -4.16 -4.61
C LEU A 258 6.32 -5.03 -3.94
N VAL A 259 6.05 -6.20 -4.49
CA VAL A 259 4.98 -7.08 -4.05
C VAL A 259 5.54 -8.47 -3.82
N LEU A 260 5.26 -9.03 -2.63
CA LEU A 260 5.53 -10.43 -2.34
C LEU A 260 4.40 -11.29 -2.88
N VAL A 261 4.72 -12.20 -3.80
CA VAL A 261 3.75 -13.03 -4.52
C VAL A 261 4.06 -14.52 -4.38
N VAL A 262 3.01 -15.34 -4.49
CA VAL A 262 3.06 -16.80 -4.42
C VAL A 262 2.13 -17.43 -5.44
N ASN A 263 2.42 -18.67 -5.79
CA ASN A 263 1.45 -19.52 -6.47
C ASN A 263 0.41 -20.03 -5.45
N ASN A 264 -0.87 -19.95 -5.78
CA ASN A 264 -1.98 -20.44 -5.00
C ASN A 264 -2.21 -21.93 -5.26
N TRP A 265 -1.30 -22.76 -4.75
CA TRP A 265 -1.45 -24.21 -4.82
C TRP A 265 -2.72 -24.71 -4.12
N PRO A 266 -3.32 -25.83 -4.57
CA PRO A 266 -4.42 -26.50 -3.86
C PRO A 266 -4.10 -26.75 -2.38
N VAL A 267 -5.12 -26.70 -1.52
CA VAL A 267 -4.96 -26.78 -0.05
C VAL A 267 -4.26 -28.06 0.42
N ASP A 268 -4.46 -29.17 -0.29
CA ASP A 268 -3.84 -30.46 -0.02
C ASP A 268 -2.38 -30.56 -0.51
N HIS A 269 -1.92 -29.62 -1.34
CA HIS A 269 -0.58 -29.60 -1.89
C HIS A 269 0.49 -29.27 -0.81
N PRO A 270 1.63 -29.99 -0.76
CA PRO A 270 2.67 -29.74 0.25
C PRO A 270 3.21 -28.31 0.29
N ARG A 271 3.32 -27.63 -0.87
CA ARG A 271 3.78 -26.23 -0.91
C ARG A 271 2.75 -25.25 -0.33
N HIS A 272 1.45 -25.54 -0.44
CA HIS A 272 0.42 -24.70 0.17
C HIS A 272 0.63 -24.59 1.68
N LYS A 273 0.82 -25.74 2.35
CA LYS A 273 1.10 -25.79 3.80
C LYS A 273 2.38 -25.04 4.17
N LYS A 274 3.38 -25.07 3.29
CA LYS A 274 4.65 -24.37 3.49
C LYS A 274 4.49 -22.86 3.40
N VAL A 275 3.76 -22.37 2.40
CA VAL A 275 3.44 -20.95 2.25
C VAL A 275 2.55 -20.45 3.37
N VAL A 276 1.54 -21.21 3.78
CA VAL A 276 0.69 -20.88 4.93
C VAL A 276 1.54 -20.64 6.18
N ARG A 277 2.47 -21.55 6.49
CA ARG A 277 3.39 -21.37 7.62
C ARG A 277 4.26 -20.13 7.47
N PHE A 278 4.82 -19.90 6.30
CA PHE A 278 5.63 -18.71 6.05
C PHE A 278 4.82 -17.43 6.25
N VAL A 279 3.56 -17.38 5.81
CA VAL A 279 2.67 -16.24 6.06
C VAL A 279 2.48 -16.02 7.56
N GLU A 280 2.22 -17.07 8.35
CA GLU A 280 2.10 -16.97 9.81
C GLU A 280 3.37 -16.39 10.45
N THR A 281 4.53 -16.94 10.09
CA THR A 281 5.81 -16.49 10.62
C THR A 281 6.13 -15.06 10.19
N PHE A 282 5.88 -14.72 8.93
CA PHE A 282 6.13 -13.39 8.38
C PHE A 282 5.28 -12.32 9.07
N PHE A 283 3.97 -12.54 9.19
CA PHE A 283 3.08 -11.56 9.79
C PHE A 283 3.30 -11.45 11.30
N SER A 284 3.49 -12.57 12.00
CA SER A 284 3.72 -12.56 13.46
C SER A 284 5.07 -11.96 13.83
N GLY A 285 6.10 -12.19 13.01
CA GLY A 285 7.45 -11.65 13.22
C GLY A 285 7.69 -10.28 12.58
N PHE A 286 6.69 -9.70 11.91
CA PHE A 286 6.88 -8.49 11.09
C PHE A 286 7.47 -7.31 11.87
N LYS A 287 7.08 -7.13 13.13
CA LYS A 287 7.61 -6.06 14.00
C LYS A 287 9.13 -6.12 14.17
N ASN A 288 9.74 -7.30 14.05
CA ASN A 288 11.19 -7.44 14.12
C ASN A 288 11.87 -6.78 12.91
N LEU A 289 11.25 -6.86 11.72
CA LEU A 289 11.76 -6.24 10.49
C LEU A 289 11.75 -4.72 10.56
N GLN A 290 10.88 -4.13 11.39
CA GLN A 290 10.79 -2.67 11.57
C GLN A 290 11.89 -2.11 12.48
N GLN A 291 12.68 -2.97 13.11
CA GLN A 291 13.78 -2.59 14.00
C GLN A 291 15.11 -2.49 13.24
N SER A 292 16.06 -1.72 13.78
CA SER A 292 17.44 -1.73 13.29
C SER A 292 18.04 -3.15 13.44
N PRO A 293 18.89 -3.64 12.51
CA PRO A 293 19.57 -2.95 11.41
C PRO A 293 18.93 -3.15 10.02
N TYR A 294 17.68 -3.60 9.95
CA TYR A 294 17.02 -3.95 8.68
C TYR A 294 16.69 -2.73 7.82
N ASP A 295 16.29 -2.98 6.56
CA ASP A 295 15.97 -1.93 5.60
C ASP A 295 14.91 -0.95 6.17
N PRO A 296 15.18 0.38 6.16
CA PRO A 296 14.25 1.37 6.71
C PRO A 296 12.84 1.32 6.15
N ARG A 297 12.66 0.79 4.93
CA ARG A 297 11.34 0.70 4.28
C ARG A 297 10.38 -0.22 5.03
N TRP A 298 10.87 -1.21 5.79
CA TRP A 298 10.02 -2.06 6.63
C TRP A 298 9.14 -1.26 7.59
N LYS A 299 9.62 -0.10 8.08
CA LYS A 299 8.86 0.79 8.96
C LYS A 299 7.59 1.36 8.30
N ASN A 300 7.64 1.54 6.99
CA ASN A 300 6.56 2.15 6.21
C ASN A 300 5.67 1.10 5.53
N VAL A 301 6.02 -0.18 5.61
CA VAL A 301 5.22 -1.27 5.04
C VAL A 301 3.92 -1.42 5.83
N ASN A 302 2.80 -1.35 5.11
CA ASN A 302 1.47 -1.62 5.63
C ASN A 302 1.01 -3.00 5.15
N LEU A 303 1.08 -4.02 6.02
CA LEU A 303 0.62 -5.38 5.68
C LEU A 303 -0.84 -5.43 5.23
N ALA A 304 -1.67 -4.48 5.66
CA ALA A 304 -3.07 -4.41 5.25
C ALA A 304 -3.29 -3.79 3.86
N ALA A 305 -2.26 -3.18 3.24
CA ALA A 305 -2.37 -2.48 1.94
C ALA A 305 -2.92 -3.40 0.84
N VAL A 306 -3.99 -2.95 0.19
CA VAL A 306 -4.64 -3.68 -0.90
C VAL A 306 -3.95 -3.32 -2.21
N LEU A 307 -3.62 -4.34 -3.00
CA LEU A 307 -3.09 -4.17 -4.35
C LEU A 307 -4.27 -4.21 -5.35
N PRO A 308 -4.61 -3.11 -6.02
CA PRO A 308 -5.72 -3.07 -6.99
C PRO A 308 -5.58 -4.14 -8.06
N GLY A 309 -6.70 -4.73 -8.51
CA GLY A 309 -6.69 -5.76 -9.56
C GLY A 309 -6.17 -7.14 -9.17
N TRP A 310 -5.57 -7.30 -7.98
CA TRP A 310 -4.94 -8.54 -7.53
C TRP A 310 -5.66 -9.20 -6.35
N THR A 311 -5.61 -10.54 -6.30
CA THR A 311 -6.19 -11.33 -5.20
C THR A 311 -5.13 -11.57 -4.12
N ARG A 312 -5.46 -11.23 -2.86
CA ARG A 312 -4.61 -11.57 -1.70
C ARG A 312 -4.67 -13.06 -1.41
N PHE A 313 -3.53 -13.66 -1.10
CA PHE A 313 -3.43 -15.04 -0.67
C PHE A 313 -4.34 -15.30 0.55
N PRO A 314 -5.22 -16.32 0.52
CA PRO A 314 -6.27 -16.52 1.54
C PRO A 314 -5.76 -16.46 2.98
N ARG A 315 -4.66 -17.15 3.30
CA ARG A 315 -4.15 -17.12 4.67
C ARG A 315 -3.68 -15.73 5.11
N ALA A 316 -3.08 -14.95 4.21
CA ALA A 316 -2.63 -13.59 4.52
C ALA A 316 -3.83 -12.66 4.77
N LYS A 317 -4.93 -12.86 4.02
CA LYS A 317 -6.20 -12.18 4.26
C LYS A 317 -6.80 -12.56 5.62
N ASP A 318 -6.87 -13.86 5.92
CA ASP A 318 -7.47 -14.37 7.16
C ASP A 318 -6.68 -13.91 8.40
N TRP A 319 -5.35 -13.97 8.35
CA TRP A 319 -4.50 -13.49 9.44
C TRP A 319 -4.79 -12.03 9.79
N LEU A 320 -4.93 -11.17 8.78
CA LEU A 320 -5.22 -9.75 8.99
C LEU A 320 -6.60 -9.53 9.62
N ALA A 321 -7.60 -10.29 9.20
CA ALA A 321 -8.94 -10.24 9.80
C ALA A 321 -8.93 -10.71 11.26
N GLU A 322 -8.11 -11.72 11.58
CA GLU A 322 -7.94 -12.24 12.95
C GLU A 322 -7.23 -11.24 13.88
N HIS A 323 -6.33 -10.40 13.34
CA HIS A 323 -5.46 -9.50 14.11
C HIS A 323 -5.78 -8.00 13.94
N GLU A 324 -6.92 -7.69 13.32
CA GLU A 324 -7.38 -6.33 13.01
C GLU A 324 -7.52 -5.44 14.28
N GLY A 325 -7.73 -6.06 15.45
CA GLY A 325 -7.93 -5.38 16.74
C GLY A 325 -6.66 -5.05 17.54
N GLU A 326 -5.52 -5.72 17.31
CA GLU A 326 -4.27 -5.54 18.09
C GLU A 326 -3.24 -4.65 17.37
N GLN A 327 -3.19 -4.71 16.04
CA GLN A 327 -2.25 -3.92 15.22
C GLN A 327 -2.72 -2.47 15.02
N THR A 328 -4.02 -2.22 15.01
CA THR A 328 -4.60 -0.89 14.78
C THR A 328 -4.13 0.11 15.83
N VAL A 329 -4.30 -0.15 17.13
CA VAL A 329 -4.02 0.89 18.15
C VAL A 329 -2.53 1.24 18.27
N ALA A 330 -1.62 0.27 18.16
CA ALA A 330 -0.18 0.50 18.29
C ALA A 330 0.42 1.17 17.04
N VAL A 331 0.04 0.71 15.84
CA VAL A 331 0.50 1.28 14.57
C VAL A 331 -0.11 2.67 14.34
N LEU A 332 -1.38 2.87 14.72
CA LEU A 332 -2.02 4.18 14.68
C LEU A 332 -1.35 5.15 15.66
N LYS A 333 -0.94 4.67 16.84
CA LYS A 333 -0.19 5.51 17.78
C LYS A 333 1.17 5.93 17.23
N GLU A 334 1.94 5.03 16.63
CA GLU A 334 3.27 5.34 16.07
C GLU A 334 3.17 6.32 14.90
N LYS A 335 2.28 6.05 13.93
CA LYS A 335 2.02 6.95 12.80
C LYS A 335 1.49 8.32 13.25
N PHE A 336 0.66 8.35 14.30
CA PHE A 336 0.21 9.60 14.91
C PHE A 336 1.36 10.39 15.54
N GLU A 337 2.31 9.72 16.21
CA GLU A 337 3.47 10.38 16.79
C GLU A 337 4.45 10.91 15.73
N THR A 338 4.62 10.21 14.60
CA THR A 338 5.34 10.73 13.43
C THR A 338 4.63 11.95 12.81
N PHE A 339 3.31 11.88 12.64
CA PHE A 339 2.48 13.00 12.16
C PHE A 339 2.62 14.26 13.03
N LEU A 340 2.66 14.10 14.35
CA LEU A 340 2.88 15.22 15.28
C LEU A 340 4.26 15.87 15.10
N LEU A 341 5.30 15.08 14.78
CA LEU A 341 6.65 15.59 14.51
C LEU A 341 6.73 16.36 13.19
N THR A 342 6.01 15.91 12.16
CA THR A 342 6.00 16.55 10.83
C THR A 342 5.27 17.89 10.81
N ILE A 343 4.22 18.06 11.62
CA ILE A 343 3.37 19.26 11.58
C ILE A 343 3.85 20.36 12.53
N ASN A 344 4.42 19.99 13.69
CA ASN A 344 4.75 20.95 14.75
C ASN A 344 6.23 21.09 15.06
N GLY A 345 7.11 20.26 14.49
CA GLY A 345 8.57 20.32 14.74
C GLY A 345 9.00 20.04 16.20
N SER A 346 8.06 19.82 17.14
CA SER A 346 8.30 19.40 18.52
C SER A 346 7.01 18.91 19.20
N THR A 347 7.12 17.89 20.05
CA THR A 347 6.02 17.31 20.85
C THR A 347 5.79 18.03 22.19
N ALA A 348 6.60 19.04 22.53
CA ALA A 348 6.64 19.60 23.89
C ALA A 348 5.49 20.55 24.26
N SER A 349 4.61 20.95 23.33
CA SER A 349 3.61 22.02 23.54
C SER A 349 2.15 21.60 23.36
N VAL A 350 1.83 20.32 23.24
CA VAL A 350 0.44 19.86 22.98
C VAL A 350 -0.18 19.30 24.25
N THR A 351 -1.34 19.83 24.66
CA THR A 351 -2.06 19.32 25.84
C THR A 351 -2.69 17.94 25.56
N ALA A 352 -2.98 17.16 26.61
CA ALA A 352 -3.58 15.83 26.46
C ALA A 352 -4.92 15.86 25.68
N GLU A 353 -5.72 16.91 25.85
CA GLU A 353 -7.00 17.09 25.18
C GLU A 353 -6.83 17.43 23.69
N GLN A 354 -5.85 18.26 23.35
CA GLN A 354 -5.47 18.55 21.96
C GLN A 354 -4.89 17.31 21.26
N LYS A 355 -4.05 16.54 21.97
CA LYS A 355 -3.49 15.28 21.45
C LYS A 355 -4.58 14.24 21.19
N ALA A 356 -5.58 14.14 22.07
CA ALA A 356 -6.73 13.24 21.87
C ALA A 356 -7.60 13.64 20.66
N LYS A 357 -7.83 14.95 20.47
CA LYS A 357 -8.54 15.45 19.28
C LYS A 357 -7.79 15.15 17.98
N MET A 358 -6.49 15.45 17.95
CA MET A 358 -5.64 15.21 16.78
C MET A 358 -5.51 13.71 16.48
N PHE A 359 -5.54 12.84 17.50
CA PHE A 359 -5.53 11.40 17.30
C PHE A 359 -6.82 10.91 16.64
N ASN A 360 -7.99 11.40 17.08
CA ASN A 360 -9.27 11.08 16.44
C ASN A 360 -9.33 11.56 14.97
N ASP A 361 -8.78 12.75 14.69
CA ASP A 361 -8.68 13.29 13.33
C ASP A 361 -7.72 12.41 12.47
N PHE A 362 -6.63 11.90 13.06
CA PHE A 362 -5.67 10.99 12.42
C PHE A 362 -6.22 9.57 12.18
N LEU A 363 -7.00 9.01 13.12
CA LEU A 363 -7.67 7.71 12.98
C LEU A 363 -8.70 7.70 11.84
N ALA A 364 -9.38 8.84 11.63
CA ALA A 364 -10.33 9.00 10.53
C ALA A 364 -9.63 9.04 9.15
N TRP A 365 -8.40 9.55 9.09
CA TRP A 365 -7.60 9.68 7.86
C TRP A 365 -6.95 8.35 7.42
N THR A 366 -6.56 7.48 8.35
CA THR A 366 -5.72 6.29 8.08
C THR A 366 -6.46 5.02 7.65
N ASN A 367 -7.75 4.90 7.92
CA ASN A 367 -8.48 3.62 7.84
C ASN A 367 -9.35 3.40 6.57
N ASN A 368 -9.33 4.25 5.55
CA ASN A 368 -10.12 4.01 4.33
C ASN A 368 -9.33 4.34 3.05
N GLY A 369 -9.32 3.40 2.08
CA GLY A 369 -9.39 3.79 0.67
C GLY A 369 -10.60 4.71 0.55
N SER A 370 -10.33 5.99 0.31
CA SER A 370 -11.05 7.07 0.99
C SER A 370 -12.58 6.97 0.81
N GLU A 371 -13.28 6.61 1.89
CA GLU A 371 -14.74 6.64 2.04
C GLU A 371 -15.04 7.55 3.24
N ALA A 372 -15.90 8.56 3.09
CA ALA A 372 -16.40 9.37 4.21
C ALA A 372 -17.90 9.13 4.42
N LYS A 373 -18.28 8.92 5.69
CA LYS A 373 -19.68 8.71 6.10
C LYS A 373 -20.24 9.98 6.70
N ILE A 374 -21.07 10.67 5.94
CA ILE A 374 -21.58 12.00 6.24
C ILE A 374 -22.98 11.91 6.84
N PRO A 375 -23.18 12.22 8.14
CA PRO A 375 -24.51 12.26 8.71
C PRO A 375 -25.31 13.44 8.11
N VAL A 376 -26.50 13.16 7.60
CA VAL A 376 -27.39 14.18 7.04
C VAL A 376 -28.52 14.48 8.01
N ARG A 377 -28.77 15.77 8.25
CA ARG A 377 -29.79 16.28 9.17
C ARG A 377 -30.67 17.31 8.48
N LEU A 378 -31.93 17.39 8.89
CA LEU A 378 -32.81 18.50 8.51
C LEU A 378 -32.20 19.83 8.96
N THR A 379 -32.29 20.87 8.13
CA THR A 379 -31.91 22.21 8.57
C THR A 379 -33.13 22.96 9.12
N SER A 380 -32.91 23.93 10.00
CA SER A 380 -33.95 24.80 10.52
C SER A 380 -33.39 26.16 10.90
N ALA A 381 -34.26 27.17 11.08
CA ALA A 381 -33.88 28.50 11.54
C ALA A 381 -33.27 28.50 12.96
N ARG A 382 -33.45 27.41 13.72
CA ARG A 382 -32.91 27.23 15.08
C ARG A 382 -31.64 26.36 15.13
N GLY A 383 -31.15 25.87 13.99
CA GLY A 383 -30.03 24.92 13.94
C GLY A 383 -30.37 23.63 13.21
N LEU A 384 -29.57 22.59 13.44
CA LEU A 384 -29.78 21.27 12.85
C LEU A 384 -30.86 20.49 13.59
N GLY A 385 -31.79 19.93 12.82
CA GLY A 385 -32.89 19.11 13.30
C GLY A 385 -32.58 17.61 13.27
N LYS A 386 -33.65 16.83 13.04
CA LYS A 386 -33.63 15.35 13.03
C LYS A 386 -32.59 14.83 12.02
N LYS A 387 -31.82 13.81 12.43
CA LYS A 387 -30.96 13.02 11.54
C LYS A 387 -31.83 12.15 10.62
N LEU A 388 -31.63 12.29 9.32
CA LEU A 388 -32.36 11.53 8.30
C LEU A 388 -31.61 10.25 7.91
N GLY A 389 -30.30 10.24 8.06
CA GLY A 389 -29.47 9.07 7.75
C GLY A 389 -28.02 9.46 7.50
N THR A 390 -27.36 8.73 6.61
CA THR A 390 -25.95 8.91 6.27
C THR A 390 -25.78 8.86 4.75
N LEU A 391 -24.87 9.67 4.21
CA LEU A 391 -24.33 9.51 2.87
C LEU A 391 -22.94 8.90 2.99
N THR A 392 -22.69 7.80 2.29
CA THR A 392 -21.33 7.30 2.08
C THR A 392 -20.79 7.98 0.82
N ILE A 393 -19.60 8.59 0.88
CA ILE A 393 -18.96 9.22 -0.28
C ILE A 393 -17.57 8.64 -0.51
N LYS A 394 -17.20 8.34 -1.75
CA LYS A 394 -15.87 7.80 -2.12
C LYS A 394 -15.47 8.19 -3.53
N ASN A 395 -14.18 8.13 -3.84
CA ASN A 395 -13.71 8.26 -5.23
C ASN A 395 -14.11 7.02 -6.04
N THR A 396 -14.45 7.23 -7.30
CA THR A 396 -14.66 6.18 -8.32
C THR A 396 -14.13 6.64 -9.66
N GLU A 397 -14.06 5.75 -10.64
CA GLU A 397 -13.70 6.07 -12.01
C GLU A 397 -14.91 5.91 -12.94
N ILE A 398 -15.06 6.83 -13.88
CA ILE A 398 -16.07 6.74 -14.94
C ILE A 398 -15.40 6.86 -16.30
N VAL A 399 -16.03 6.26 -17.31
CA VAL A 399 -15.62 6.40 -18.71
C VAL A 399 -16.46 7.49 -19.35
N VAL A 400 -15.80 8.54 -19.87
CA VAL A 400 -16.43 9.64 -20.60
C VAL A 400 -15.81 9.68 -22.00
N GLY A 401 -16.55 9.17 -22.98
CA GLY A 401 -16.01 8.97 -24.34
C GLY A 401 -14.90 7.92 -24.35
N ASP A 402 -13.69 8.34 -24.69
CA ASP A 402 -12.48 7.51 -24.77
C ASP A 402 -11.52 7.68 -23.57
N ARG A 403 -11.94 8.42 -22.53
CA ARG A 403 -11.11 8.75 -21.36
C ARG A 403 -11.72 8.22 -20.07
N THR A 404 -10.86 7.81 -19.16
CA THR A 404 -11.22 7.55 -17.76
C THR A 404 -11.05 8.83 -16.96
N GLU A 405 -12.08 9.23 -16.23
CA GLU A 405 -12.08 10.41 -15.36
C GLU A 405 -12.44 10.01 -13.92
N THR A 406 -11.81 10.64 -12.93
CA THR A 406 -12.20 10.51 -11.52
C THR A 406 -13.56 11.15 -11.29
N ALA A 407 -14.41 10.48 -10.54
CA ALA A 407 -15.73 10.93 -10.12
C ALA A 407 -15.98 10.67 -8.63
N LEU A 408 -16.96 11.38 -8.07
CA LEU A 408 -17.40 11.21 -6.70
C LEU A 408 -18.63 10.31 -6.70
N LEU A 409 -18.53 9.16 -6.04
CA LEU A 409 -19.65 8.26 -5.80
C LEU A 409 -20.27 8.58 -4.44
N VAL A 410 -21.56 8.89 -4.44
CA VAL A 410 -22.39 9.15 -3.27
C VAL A 410 -23.43 8.03 -3.13
N GLU A 411 -23.33 7.25 -2.06
CA GLU A 411 -24.24 6.15 -1.73
C GLU A 411 -25.13 6.58 -0.54
N PRO A 412 -26.39 6.99 -0.80
CA PRO A 412 -27.27 7.43 0.26
C PRO A 412 -27.86 6.27 1.06
N ASN A 413 -28.08 6.51 2.35
CA ASN A 413 -28.94 5.72 3.21
C ASN A 413 -29.75 6.70 4.06
N ILE A 414 -30.76 7.31 3.43
CA ILE A 414 -31.60 8.36 4.00
C ILE A 414 -33.05 7.88 4.12
N LYS A 415 -33.73 8.25 5.20
CA LYS A 415 -35.14 7.92 5.43
C LYS A 415 -35.93 9.09 5.99
N GLY A 416 -37.23 9.08 5.74
CA GLY A 416 -38.18 10.03 6.33
C GLY A 416 -38.29 11.37 5.59
N LEU A 417 -37.89 11.38 4.32
CA LEU A 417 -38.24 12.43 3.37
C LEU A 417 -39.51 12.02 2.61
N LYS A 418 -40.23 13.00 2.04
CA LYS A 418 -41.35 12.69 1.15
C LYS A 418 -40.80 12.13 -0.17
N SER A 419 -41.57 11.30 -0.86
CA SER A 419 -41.17 10.81 -2.19
C SER A 419 -41.07 11.97 -3.18
N GLY A 420 -40.11 11.89 -4.09
CA GLY A 420 -39.88 12.94 -5.08
C GLY A 420 -38.39 13.17 -5.38
N LYS A 421 -38.14 14.20 -6.20
CA LYS A 421 -36.80 14.65 -6.58
C LYS A 421 -36.43 15.94 -5.85
N TYR A 422 -35.17 16.05 -5.49
CA TYR A 422 -34.61 17.17 -4.76
C TYR A 422 -33.29 17.59 -5.39
N ALA A 423 -33.09 18.90 -5.58
CA ALA A 423 -31.82 19.45 -6.02
C ALA A 423 -30.72 19.10 -5.00
N PHE A 424 -29.53 18.78 -5.48
CA PHE A 424 -28.47 18.20 -4.66
C PHE A 424 -27.11 18.80 -4.98
N HIS A 425 -26.51 19.49 -4.02
CA HIS A 425 -25.41 20.40 -4.28
C HIS A 425 -24.28 20.31 -3.26
N ILE A 426 -23.03 20.49 -3.69
CA ILE A 426 -21.91 20.85 -2.81
C ILE A 426 -21.90 22.36 -2.61
N HIS A 427 -21.80 22.78 -1.37
CA HIS A 427 -21.72 24.16 -0.95
C HIS A 427 -20.35 24.51 -0.40
N GLN A 428 -19.96 25.77 -0.54
CA GLN A 428 -18.58 26.23 -0.35
C GLN A 428 -18.03 26.04 1.06
N LYS A 429 -18.87 26.14 2.10
CA LYS A 429 -18.46 26.16 3.51
C LYS A 429 -18.92 24.91 4.26
N PRO A 430 -18.12 24.40 5.23
CA PRO A 430 -18.46 23.23 6.03
C PRO A 430 -19.44 23.57 7.17
N ASP A 431 -20.54 24.26 6.87
CA ASP A 431 -21.50 24.73 7.88
C ASP A 431 -22.94 24.49 7.43
N CYS A 432 -23.66 23.60 8.12
CA CYS A 432 -25.07 23.33 7.85
C CYS A 432 -26.03 24.20 8.69
N GLY A 433 -25.50 25.13 9.48
CA GLY A 433 -26.26 26.01 10.37
C GLY A 433 -27.09 27.06 9.63
N PRO A 434 -28.06 27.68 10.31
CA PRO A 434 -28.78 28.81 9.76
C PRO A 434 -27.89 30.07 9.81
N ALA A 435 -28.15 31.02 8.91
CA ALA A 435 -27.53 32.34 8.95
C ALA A 435 -28.57 33.44 8.67
N GLN A 436 -28.29 34.67 9.08
CA GLN A 436 -29.19 35.81 8.77
C GLN A 436 -29.07 36.21 7.30
N LYS A 437 -30.23 36.43 6.67
CA LYS A 437 -30.37 37.13 5.39
C LYS A 437 -31.60 38.03 5.48
N ASP A 438 -31.42 39.31 5.17
CA ASP A 438 -32.50 40.31 5.18
C ASP A 438 -33.31 40.31 6.49
N GLY A 439 -32.61 40.23 7.64
CA GLY A 439 -33.21 40.22 8.98
C GLY A 439 -33.88 38.90 9.39
N THR A 440 -33.89 37.88 8.52
CA THR A 440 -34.50 36.57 8.79
C THR A 440 -33.43 35.48 8.92
N MET A 441 -33.58 34.60 9.91
CA MET A 441 -32.72 33.40 10.02
C MET A 441 -33.15 32.36 8.98
N VAL A 442 -32.29 32.09 8.01
CA VAL A 442 -32.54 31.16 6.92
C VAL A 442 -31.89 29.80 7.23
N PRO A 443 -32.65 28.69 7.25
CA PRO A 443 -32.12 27.34 7.43
C PRO A 443 -30.98 27.00 6.46
N GLY A 444 -29.90 26.39 6.96
CA GLY A 444 -28.79 25.90 6.14
C GLY A 444 -27.94 26.98 5.45
N LEU A 445 -28.21 28.27 5.68
CA LEU A 445 -27.56 29.36 4.97
C LEU A 445 -26.05 29.48 5.28
N GLY A 446 -25.60 28.96 6.43
CA GLY A 446 -24.19 28.91 6.83
C GLY A 446 -23.27 28.26 5.79
N ALA A 447 -23.82 27.34 4.97
CA ALA A 447 -23.06 26.59 3.96
C ALA A 447 -22.51 27.49 2.84
N GLY A 448 -22.96 28.74 2.74
CA GLY A 448 -22.58 29.64 1.66
C GLY A 448 -23.27 29.29 0.34
N GLY A 449 -22.73 29.77 -0.77
CA GLY A 449 -23.25 29.49 -2.11
C GLY A 449 -22.93 28.06 -2.57
N HIS A 450 -23.42 27.70 -3.77
CA HIS A 450 -23.00 26.47 -4.44
C HIS A 450 -21.48 26.54 -4.72
N LEU A 451 -20.84 25.39 -4.82
CA LEU A 451 -19.46 25.29 -5.23
C LEU A 451 -19.33 25.61 -6.73
N TRP A 452 -18.58 26.64 -7.05
CA TRP A 452 -18.34 27.10 -8.42
C TRP A 452 -16.92 26.74 -8.87
N LEU A 453 -16.75 26.51 -10.18
CA LEU A 453 -15.42 26.38 -10.76
C LEU A 453 -14.72 27.74 -10.80
N THR A 454 -13.50 27.82 -10.28
CA THR A 454 -12.66 29.03 -10.35
C THR A 454 -11.39 28.77 -11.16
N TYR A 455 -11.12 29.59 -12.18
CA TYR A 455 -9.89 29.56 -12.98
C TYR A 455 -9.27 30.95 -13.02
N GLU A 456 -7.99 31.07 -12.65
CA GLU A 456 -7.24 32.35 -12.59
C GLU A 456 -7.98 33.47 -11.83
N GLY A 457 -8.69 33.12 -10.75
CA GLY A 457 -9.46 34.07 -9.96
C GLY A 457 -10.80 34.49 -10.56
N GLN A 458 -11.16 34.01 -11.75
CA GLN A 458 -12.49 34.18 -12.34
C GLN A 458 -13.40 32.99 -12.00
N THR A 459 -14.62 33.29 -11.56
CA THR A 459 -15.67 32.28 -11.39
C THR A 459 -16.26 31.97 -12.76
N LEU A 460 -16.04 30.75 -13.26
CA LEU A 460 -16.64 30.29 -14.50
C LEU A 460 -18.11 29.92 -14.21
N GLY A 461 -19.03 30.26 -15.12
CA GLY A 461 -20.48 30.01 -14.97
C GLY A 461 -20.91 28.54 -14.96
N SER A 462 -19.99 27.62 -14.70
CA SER A 462 -20.24 26.18 -14.56
C SER A 462 -20.33 25.82 -13.08
N HIS A 463 -21.44 25.18 -12.72
CA HIS A 463 -21.72 24.74 -11.37
C HIS A 463 -20.98 23.42 -11.06
N LEU A 464 -19.73 23.52 -10.60
CA LEU A 464 -18.91 22.33 -10.29
C LEU A 464 -19.54 21.45 -9.19
N GLY A 465 -20.28 22.08 -8.28
CA GLY A 465 -20.95 21.42 -7.16
C GLY A 465 -22.35 20.87 -7.45
N ASP A 466 -22.84 20.91 -8.69
CA ASP A 466 -24.18 20.39 -8.98
C ASP A 466 -24.12 18.87 -9.21
N LEU A 467 -24.85 18.12 -8.38
CA LEU A 467 -24.97 16.67 -8.49
C LEU A 467 -26.28 16.30 -9.20
N PRO A 468 -26.38 15.08 -9.76
CA PRO A 468 -27.67 14.54 -10.16
C PRO A 468 -28.71 14.60 -9.02
N ASP A 469 -29.99 14.81 -9.40
CA ASP A 469 -31.11 14.92 -8.47
C ASP A 469 -31.11 13.82 -7.40
N PHE A 470 -31.24 14.23 -6.14
CA PHE A 470 -31.46 13.32 -5.03
C PHE A 470 -32.90 12.79 -5.08
N THR A 471 -33.06 11.49 -5.32
CA THR A 471 -34.38 10.86 -5.49
C THR A 471 -34.77 10.06 -4.25
N VAL A 472 -35.98 10.30 -3.75
CA VAL A 472 -36.61 9.56 -2.65
C VAL A 472 -37.75 8.70 -3.20
N ASP A 473 -37.71 7.41 -2.90
CA ASP A 473 -38.69 6.41 -3.30
C ASP A 473 -40.03 6.57 -2.54
N GLU A 474 -41.07 5.87 -2.99
CA GLU A 474 -42.44 5.97 -2.44
C GLU A 474 -42.53 5.63 -0.94
N ASP A 475 -41.63 4.78 -0.45
CA ASP A 475 -41.54 4.39 0.95
C ASP A 475 -40.81 5.44 1.84
N GLY A 476 -40.40 6.56 1.25
CA GLY A 476 -39.71 7.64 1.93
C GLY A 476 -38.22 7.37 2.19
N THR A 477 -37.64 6.39 1.49
CA THR A 477 -36.20 6.07 1.55
C THR A 477 -35.46 6.56 0.31
N ALA A 478 -34.16 6.84 0.45
CA ALA A 478 -33.27 7.13 -0.67
C ALA A 478 -31.99 6.31 -0.53
N THR A 479 -31.80 5.39 -1.47
CA THR A 479 -30.70 4.41 -1.50
C THR A 479 -29.98 4.34 -2.85
N LYS A 480 -30.48 5.06 -3.87
CA LYS A 480 -29.92 5.06 -5.22
C LYS A 480 -28.57 5.77 -5.25
N PRO A 481 -27.49 5.11 -5.70
CA PRO A 481 -26.19 5.75 -5.83
C PRO A 481 -26.22 6.90 -6.84
N ILE A 482 -25.44 7.94 -6.55
CA ILE A 482 -25.28 9.13 -7.38
C ILE A 482 -23.80 9.24 -7.75
N VAL A 483 -23.52 9.42 -9.04
CA VAL A 483 -22.16 9.63 -9.55
C VAL A 483 -22.04 11.05 -10.04
N ALA A 484 -21.14 11.82 -9.43
CA ALA A 484 -20.84 13.19 -9.84
C ALA A 484 -19.52 13.20 -10.62
N ALA A 485 -19.63 13.33 -11.94
CA ALA A 485 -18.47 13.47 -12.82
C ALA A 485 -17.66 14.72 -12.46
N ARG A 486 -16.33 14.66 -12.61
CA ARG A 486 -15.40 15.80 -12.40
C ARG A 486 -15.32 16.33 -10.96
N LEU A 487 -15.77 15.55 -9.99
CA LEU A 487 -15.55 15.81 -8.56
C LEU A 487 -14.78 14.64 -7.95
N SER A 488 -13.88 14.94 -7.03
CA SER A 488 -13.22 13.97 -6.17
C SER A 488 -13.49 14.28 -4.69
N LEU A 489 -13.14 13.35 -3.80
CA LEU A 489 -13.17 13.58 -2.36
C LEU A 489 -12.30 14.79 -1.95
N ALA A 490 -11.18 15.02 -2.62
CA ALA A 490 -10.32 16.16 -2.33
C ALA A 490 -11.03 17.49 -2.62
N ASP A 491 -11.89 17.53 -3.64
CA ASP A 491 -12.63 18.73 -4.02
C ASP A 491 -13.75 19.07 -3.03
N VAL A 492 -14.27 18.06 -2.32
CA VAL A 492 -15.46 18.19 -1.45
C VAL A 492 -15.16 18.10 0.05
N VAL A 493 -13.93 17.73 0.44
CA VAL A 493 -13.48 17.82 1.85
C VAL A 493 -13.56 19.27 2.36
N ASN A 494 -13.95 19.43 3.63
CA ASN A 494 -14.22 20.73 4.27
C ASN A 494 -15.34 21.54 3.59
N ARG A 495 -16.37 20.85 3.10
CA ARG A 495 -17.55 21.47 2.46
C ARG A 495 -18.85 20.90 3.00
N ALA A 496 -19.98 21.53 2.64
CA ALA A 496 -21.30 21.00 2.96
C ALA A 496 -21.93 20.35 1.71
N ILE A 497 -22.65 19.26 1.92
CA ILE A 497 -23.51 18.63 0.91
C ILE A 497 -24.97 18.89 1.28
N MET A 498 -25.75 19.39 0.33
CA MET A 498 -27.05 20.01 0.56
C MET A 498 -28.13 19.33 -0.26
N ILE A 499 -29.21 18.91 0.40
CA ILE A 499 -30.45 18.46 -0.23
C ILE A 499 -31.45 19.62 -0.13
N HIS A 500 -31.94 20.10 -1.27
CA HIS A 500 -32.92 21.18 -1.34
C HIS A 500 -34.35 20.69 -1.12
N ALA A 501 -35.31 21.61 -1.01
CA ALA A 501 -36.70 21.30 -0.68
C ALA A 501 -37.54 20.88 -1.89
N SER A 502 -37.01 21.08 -3.09
CA SER A 502 -37.58 20.65 -4.37
C SER A 502 -36.45 20.41 -5.38
N SER A 503 -36.78 20.04 -6.62
CA SER A 503 -35.83 19.94 -7.74
C SER A 503 -35.29 21.30 -8.21
N GLU A 504 -35.81 22.42 -7.71
CA GLU A 504 -35.32 23.75 -8.07
C GLU A 504 -34.11 24.15 -7.21
N ASP A 505 -33.01 24.58 -7.85
CA ASP A 505 -31.76 24.98 -7.18
C ASP A 505 -31.94 26.15 -6.21
N THR A 506 -32.89 27.04 -6.50
CA THR A 506 -33.21 28.20 -5.65
C THR A 506 -34.12 27.86 -4.48
N SER A 507 -34.58 26.61 -4.38
CA SER A 507 -35.49 26.20 -3.30
C SER A 507 -34.77 26.10 -1.95
N GLY A 508 -35.57 26.10 -0.88
CA GLY A 508 -35.04 26.09 0.49
C GLY A 508 -34.12 24.90 0.78
N ARG A 509 -33.16 25.08 1.68
CA ARG A 509 -32.19 24.05 2.09
C ARG A 509 -32.85 23.07 3.06
N LEU A 510 -33.30 21.93 2.58
CA LEU A 510 -34.08 20.98 3.38
C LEU A 510 -33.22 20.21 4.38
N ALA A 511 -32.11 19.65 3.90
CA ALA A 511 -31.20 18.85 4.71
C ALA A 511 -29.75 19.05 4.30
N CYS A 512 -28.83 18.82 5.23
CA CYS A 512 -27.41 19.10 5.01
C CYS A 512 -26.52 18.11 5.79
N GLY A 513 -25.36 17.82 5.23
CA GLY A 513 -24.26 17.13 5.88
C GLY A 513 -22.95 17.88 5.66
N VAL A 514 -22.03 17.82 6.63
CA VAL A 514 -20.68 18.40 6.50
C VAL A 514 -19.69 17.30 6.18
N ILE A 515 -18.97 17.47 5.08
CA ILE A 515 -17.87 16.61 4.65
C ILE A 515 -16.61 17.10 5.36
N LYS A 516 -16.13 16.31 6.32
CA LYS A 516 -14.97 16.64 7.16
C LYS A 516 -13.72 15.98 6.65
#